data_AF-A0A1B1AIM7-F1
#
_entry.id   AF-A0A1B1AIM7-F1
#
_cell.length_a   1.000
_cell.length_b   1.000
_cell.length_c   1.000
_cell.angle_alpha   90.00
_cell.angle_beta   90.00
_cell.angle_gamma   90.00
#
_symmetry.space_group_name_H-M   'P 1'
#
loop_
_entity.id
_entity.type
_entity.pdbx_description
1 polymer ?
#
loop_
_entity_poly.entity_id
_entity_poly.type
_entity_poly.pdbx_seq_one_letter_code
_entity_poly.pdbx_strand_id
1 'polypeptide(L)'
;MSKRVLLIIGGGIAAYKSLELIRRLKERGLAVRVVMTEAAQRFVTTLAAGALVGEPVFTDLFDQAHEFDVGHIRLARECDLIIVAPATADLMAKRANGLANDLASAVLLATDKPVLMAPAMNPHMWSNAATRRNFATLQADGIRLIGPNAGEMAERGESGVGRMAEPEEIRDTAIAFLSDGPLKGKRALVTAGPTIEAIDPVRFLSNRSSGKQGYAIAAALAELGADVTLVSGPTNLAAPAGVTRVNVESARDMLEASEAALPLDVAVMVAAVADWRPTQEAQTKIKKDAAGIPAIALQENPDILATLSKPGKKRPKLVVGFAAETDHVEEHARAKIAKKGCDWIVANDVSGDVMGGAENAVILISKDKSEAWPRMAKEAVARKLAAEIAKSLGAKAPRK
;
A
#
# COMPACT_ATOMS: atom_id res chain seq x y z
N MET A 1 11.81 -22.90 1.77
CA MET A 1 12.47 -22.69 0.46
C MET A 1 13.06 -21.29 0.45
N SER A 2 14.27 -21.11 -0.08
CA SER A 2 14.84 -19.78 -0.31
C SER A 2 14.04 -19.06 -1.40
N LYS A 3 13.74 -17.78 -1.20
CA LYS A 3 13.07 -16.93 -2.19
C LYS A 3 14.01 -16.70 -3.38
N ARG A 4 13.48 -16.81 -4.59
CA ARG A 4 14.23 -16.72 -5.85
C ARG A 4 14.07 -15.35 -6.48
N VAL A 5 15.18 -14.71 -6.84
CA VAL A 5 15.23 -13.43 -7.53
C VAL A 5 15.82 -13.63 -8.92
N LEU A 6 15.15 -13.09 -9.93
CA LEU A 6 15.73 -12.94 -11.25
C LEU A 6 16.23 -11.50 -11.42
N LEU A 7 17.55 -11.33 -11.51
CA LEU A 7 18.20 -10.05 -11.72
C LEU A 7 18.47 -9.84 -13.22
N ILE A 8 17.79 -8.86 -13.81
CA ILE A 8 18.03 -8.37 -15.16
C ILE A 8 19.00 -7.19 -15.09
N ILE A 9 20.15 -7.31 -15.72
CA ILE A 9 21.16 -6.25 -15.80
C ILE A 9 21.04 -5.54 -17.16
N GLY A 10 20.73 -4.25 -17.13
CA GLY A 10 20.68 -3.38 -18.31
C GLY A 10 22.03 -2.76 -18.68
N GLY A 11 22.12 -2.24 -19.91
CA GLY A 11 23.35 -1.66 -20.46
C GLY A 11 23.56 -0.20 -20.08
N GLY A 12 24.26 0.05 -18.97
CA GLY A 12 24.70 1.39 -18.59
C GLY A 12 25.85 1.33 -17.59
N ILE A 13 26.50 2.47 -17.34
CA ILE A 13 27.68 2.54 -16.46
C ILE A 13 27.40 1.97 -15.06
N ALA A 14 26.17 2.08 -14.57
CA ALA A 14 25.78 1.53 -13.27
C ALA A 14 25.73 -0.01 -13.20
N ALA A 15 25.94 -0.74 -14.30
CA ALA A 15 25.94 -2.21 -14.33
C ALA A 15 26.95 -2.84 -13.36
N TYR A 16 28.07 -2.18 -13.05
CA TYR A 16 29.02 -2.68 -12.04
C TYR A 16 28.40 -2.76 -10.64
N LYS A 17 27.47 -1.86 -10.30
CA LYS A 17 26.77 -1.90 -9.01
C LYS A 17 25.89 -3.14 -8.89
N SER A 18 25.45 -3.71 -9.99
CA SER A 18 24.66 -4.95 -10.01
C SER A 18 25.47 -6.16 -9.54
N LEU A 19 26.80 -6.14 -9.70
CA LEU A 19 27.68 -7.17 -9.15
C LEU A 19 27.68 -7.14 -7.62
N GLU A 20 27.75 -5.94 -7.03
CA GLU A 20 27.63 -5.79 -5.58
C GLU A 20 26.22 -6.15 -5.09
N LEU A 21 25.18 -5.78 -5.85
CA LEU A 21 23.80 -6.17 -5.55
C LEU A 21 23.63 -7.70 -5.46
N ILE A 22 24.26 -8.48 -6.34
CA ILE A 22 24.24 -9.96 -6.25
C ILE A 22 24.75 -10.43 -4.88
N ARG A 23 25.89 -9.90 -4.42
CA ARG A 23 26.45 -10.24 -3.10
C ARG A 23 25.48 -9.89 -1.99
N ARG A 24 24.95 -8.66 -2.02
CA ARG A 24 24.01 -8.12 -1.03
C ARG A 24 22.70 -8.90 -0.93
N LEU A 25 22.18 -9.41 -2.04
CA LEU A 25 21.00 -10.29 -2.05
C LEU A 25 21.33 -11.68 -1.49
N LYS A 26 22.46 -12.27 -1.87
CA LYS A 26 22.90 -13.59 -1.38
C LYS A 26 23.21 -13.60 0.12
N GLU A 27 23.80 -12.52 0.65
CA GLU A 27 24.01 -12.32 2.10
C GLU A 27 22.72 -12.40 2.91
N ARG A 28 21.56 -12.16 2.28
CA ARG A 28 20.23 -12.22 2.89
C ARG A 28 19.51 -13.54 2.59
N GLY A 29 20.22 -14.53 2.04
CA GLY A 29 19.71 -15.88 1.79
C GLY A 29 18.79 -15.98 0.56
N LEU A 30 18.81 -15.00 -0.34
CA LEU A 30 18.06 -15.03 -1.60
C LEU A 30 18.85 -15.82 -2.66
N ALA A 31 18.17 -16.72 -3.36
CA ALA A 31 18.71 -17.37 -4.55
C ALA A 31 18.59 -16.39 -5.72
N VAL A 32 19.68 -16.12 -6.44
CA VAL A 32 19.72 -15.13 -7.53
C VAL A 32 20.03 -15.85 -8.84
N ARG A 33 19.28 -15.56 -9.90
CA ARG A 33 19.64 -15.90 -11.30
C ARG A 33 19.80 -14.59 -12.06
N VAL A 34 20.68 -14.56 -13.08
CA VAL A 34 21.00 -13.33 -13.79
C VAL A 34 20.67 -13.45 -15.28
N VAL A 35 19.98 -12.45 -15.80
CA VAL A 35 19.83 -12.18 -17.22
C VAL A 35 20.62 -10.91 -17.55
N MET A 36 21.47 -10.95 -18.58
CA MET A 36 22.21 -9.76 -19.04
C MET A 36 21.77 -9.40 -20.45
N THR A 37 21.43 -8.13 -20.67
CA THR A 37 21.25 -7.64 -22.05
C THR A 37 22.57 -7.62 -22.80
N GLU A 38 22.54 -7.62 -24.13
CA GLU A 38 23.75 -7.48 -24.94
C GLU A 38 24.55 -6.22 -24.54
N ALA A 39 23.86 -5.10 -24.31
CA ALA A 39 24.49 -3.86 -23.89
C ALA A 39 25.13 -3.97 -22.48
N ALA A 40 24.55 -4.72 -21.55
CA ALA A 40 25.14 -4.94 -20.22
C ALA A 40 26.47 -5.69 -20.29
N GLN A 41 26.58 -6.65 -21.22
CA GLN A 41 27.81 -7.44 -21.44
C GLN A 41 29.00 -6.60 -21.90
N ARG A 42 28.76 -5.36 -22.37
CA ARG A 42 29.82 -4.40 -22.72
C ARG A 42 30.37 -3.65 -21.51
N PHE A 43 29.67 -3.63 -20.38
CA PHE A 43 30.07 -2.94 -19.14
C PHE A 43 30.61 -3.90 -18.09
N VAL A 44 29.98 -5.06 -17.94
CA VAL A 44 30.40 -6.13 -17.00
C VAL A 44 30.39 -7.46 -17.72
N THR A 45 31.27 -8.39 -17.32
CA THR A 45 31.38 -9.68 -18.00
C THR A 45 30.40 -10.70 -17.44
N THR A 46 29.91 -11.60 -18.29
CA THR A 46 29.10 -12.76 -17.87
C THR A 46 29.85 -13.64 -16.87
N LEU A 47 31.18 -13.76 -17.02
CA LEU A 47 32.04 -14.48 -16.09
C LEU A 47 31.97 -13.89 -14.66
N ALA A 48 32.06 -12.56 -14.52
CA ALA A 48 32.02 -11.92 -13.20
C ALA A 48 30.66 -12.12 -12.53
N ALA A 49 29.57 -11.90 -13.26
CA ALA A 49 28.21 -12.11 -12.74
C ALA A 49 27.96 -13.60 -12.39
N GLY A 50 28.36 -14.52 -13.28
CA GLY A 50 28.22 -15.97 -13.08
C GLY A 50 29.02 -16.48 -11.89
N ALA A 51 30.24 -15.99 -11.68
CA ALA A 51 31.05 -16.36 -10.52
C ALA A 51 30.43 -15.90 -9.19
N LEU A 52 29.81 -14.71 -9.15
CA LEU A 52 29.15 -14.20 -7.95
C LEU A 52 27.85 -14.95 -7.64
N VAL A 53 27.10 -15.33 -8.67
CA VAL A 53 25.87 -16.11 -8.52
C VAL A 53 26.17 -17.57 -8.19
N GLY A 54 27.18 -18.16 -8.83
CA GLY A 54 27.48 -19.59 -8.79
C GLY A 54 26.72 -20.41 -9.85
N GLU A 55 26.13 -19.76 -10.85
CA GLU A 55 25.35 -20.39 -11.93
C GLU A 55 25.62 -19.66 -13.27
N PRO A 56 25.33 -20.30 -14.43
CA PRO A 56 25.39 -19.65 -15.73
C PRO A 56 24.49 -18.40 -15.82
N VAL A 57 24.96 -17.40 -16.56
CA VAL A 57 24.20 -16.17 -16.85
C VAL A 57 23.44 -16.35 -18.17
N PHE A 58 22.16 -15.97 -18.17
CA PHE A 58 21.32 -16.02 -19.36
C PHE A 58 21.48 -14.75 -20.19
N THR A 59 21.71 -14.87 -21.49
CA THR A 59 22.03 -13.73 -22.36
C THR A 59 21.21 -13.64 -23.63
N ASP A 60 20.77 -14.77 -24.17
CA ASP A 60 20.13 -14.85 -25.48
C ASP A 60 18.75 -15.52 -25.37
N LEU A 61 17.79 -15.00 -26.14
CA LEU A 61 16.44 -15.52 -26.25
C LEU A 61 16.40 -16.83 -27.05
N PHE A 62 17.32 -17.00 -28.01
CA PHE A 62 17.35 -18.12 -28.96
C PHE A 62 18.48 -19.12 -28.68
N ASP A 63 18.98 -19.16 -27.44
CA ASP A 63 20.03 -20.10 -27.08
C ASP A 63 19.51 -21.55 -27.12
N GLN A 64 19.94 -22.29 -28.14
CA GLN A 64 19.57 -23.70 -28.38
C GLN A 64 19.89 -24.62 -27.20
N ALA A 65 20.88 -24.28 -26.36
CA ALA A 65 21.20 -25.05 -25.16
C ALA A 65 20.08 -24.96 -24.09
N HIS A 66 19.24 -23.92 -24.16
CA HIS A 66 18.16 -23.62 -23.22
C HIS A 66 16.76 -23.61 -23.89
N GLU A 67 16.69 -23.78 -25.21
CA GLU A 67 15.46 -23.63 -26.01
C GLU A 67 14.49 -24.81 -25.86
N PHE A 68 14.98 -26.01 -25.55
CA PHE A 68 14.15 -27.20 -25.30
C PHE A 68 13.27 -27.09 -24.03
N ASP A 69 13.42 -26.02 -23.25
CA ASP A 69 12.72 -25.82 -21.98
C ASP A 69 12.25 -24.36 -21.80
N VAL A 70 11.56 -23.80 -22.79
CA VAL A 70 10.76 -22.55 -22.71
C VAL A 70 11.42 -21.43 -21.86
N GLY A 71 12.68 -21.10 -22.16
CA GLY A 71 13.58 -20.41 -21.24
C GLY A 71 13.05 -19.11 -20.62
N HIS A 72 12.48 -18.20 -21.41
CA HIS A 72 11.97 -16.91 -20.89
C HIS A 72 10.71 -17.07 -20.01
N ILE A 73 9.79 -17.98 -20.37
CA ILE A 73 8.59 -18.27 -19.55
C ILE A 73 9.01 -18.96 -18.25
N ARG A 74 9.93 -19.91 -18.33
CA ARG A 74 10.44 -20.61 -17.16
C ARG A 74 11.16 -19.65 -16.20
N LEU A 75 12.05 -18.81 -16.72
CA LEU A 75 12.72 -17.76 -15.94
C LEU A 75 11.71 -16.81 -15.26
N ALA A 76 10.68 -16.38 -15.99
CA ALA A 76 9.64 -15.51 -15.44
C ALA A 76 8.81 -16.20 -14.33
N ARG A 77 8.49 -17.50 -14.50
CA ARG A 77 7.67 -18.25 -13.52
C ARG A 77 8.45 -18.75 -12.31
N GLU A 78 9.73 -19.08 -12.48
CA GLU A 78 10.59 -19.67 -11.45
C GLU A 78 11.28 -18.64 -10.54
N CYS A 79 10.72 -17.44 -10.43
CA CYS A 79 11.16 -16.43 -9.47
C CYS A 79 9.99 -15.99 -8.58
N ASP A 80 10.33 -15.43 -7.42
CA ASP A 80 9.40 -14.73 -6.53
C ASP A 80 9.40 -13.21 -6.81
N LEU A 81 10.47 -12.69 -7.40
CA LEU A 81 10.66 -11.27 -7.74
C LEU A 81 11.63 -11.12 -8.92
N ILE A 82 11.32 -10.20 -9.83
CA ILE A 82 12.25 -9.73 -10.86
C ILE A 82 12.82 -8.37 -10.46
N ILE A 83 14.14 -8.22 -10.50
CA ILE A 83 14.82 -6.93 -10.28
C ILE A 83 15.47 -6.50 -11.59
N VAL A 84 15.25 -5.26 -12.04
CA VAL A 84 15.96 -4.67 -13.18
C VAL A 84 16.91 -3.60 -12.67
N ALA A 85 18.21 -3.87 -12.71
CA ALA A 85 19.24 -2.97 -12.21
C ALA A 85 20.53 -3.08 -13.05
N PRO A 86 20.95 -2.00 -13.76
CA PRO A 86 20.20 -0.76 -13.97
C PRO A 86 19.00 -0.97 -14.90
N ALA A 87 17.87 -0.33 -14.59
CA ALA A 87 16.77 -0.15 -15.52
C ALA A 87 17.05 1.07 -16.42
N THR A 88 17.60 0.82 -17.59
CA THR A 88 17.90 1.88 -18.57
C THR A 88 16.61 2.46 -19.14
N ALA A 89 16.69 3.65 -19.76
CA ALA A 89 15.55 4.25 -20.47
C ALA A 89 14.98 3.30 -21.55
N ASP A 90 15.84 2.53 -22.23
CA ASP A 90 15.44 1.51 -23.21
C ASP A 90 14.61 0.38 -22.59
N LEU A 91 15.08 -0.23 -21.50
CA LEU A 91 14.33 -1.30 -20.82
C LEU A 91 13.00 -0.80 -20.26
N MET A 92 12.98 0.42 -19.70
CA MET A 92 11.75 1.05 -19.25
C MET A 92 10.78 1.29 -20.41
N ALA A 93 11.27 1.77 -21.55
CA ALA A 93 10.46 1.98 -22.74
C ALA A 93 9.89 0.68 -23.29
N LYS A 94 10.72 -0.37 -23.41
CA LYS A 94 10.29 -1.70 -23.85
C LYS A 94 9.18 -2.24 -22.97
N ARG A 95 9.34 -2.20 -21.64
CA ARG A 95 8.31 -2.68 -20.72
C ARG A 95 7.03 -1.85 -20.81
N ALA A 96 7.12 -0.53 -20.81
CA ALA A 96 5.95 0.35 -20.84
C ALA A 96 5.13 0.21 -22.14
N ASN A 97 5.77 -0.22 -23.24
CA ASN A 97 5.13 -0.34 -24.56
C ASN A 97 4.95 -1.80 -25.00
N GLY A 98 5.23 -2.78 -24.14
CA GLY A 98 5.04 -4.20 -24.45
C GLY A 98 5.98 -4.78 -25.52
N LEU A 99 7.18 -4.22 -25.69
CA LEU A 99 8.19 -4.75 -26.61
C LEU A 99 8.95 -5.92 -25.97
N ALA A 100 9.21 -6.97 -26.75
CA ALA A 100 9.84 -8.23 -26.29
C ALA A 100 10.81 -8.81 -27.34
N ASN A 101 11.81 -8.03 -27.72
CA ASN A 101 12.76 -8.40 -28.79
C ASN A 101 14.11 -8.95 -28.28
N ASP A 102 14.29 -9.05 -26.98
CA ASP A 102 15.45 -9.67 -26.34
C ASP A 102 15.00 -10.49 -25.11
N LEU A 103 15.89 -11.33 -24.55
CA LEU A 103 15.52 -12.21 -23.43
C LEU A 103 14.98 -11.43 -22.22
N ALA A 104 15.61 -10.30 -21.89
CA ALA A 104 15.21 -9.46 -20.75
C ALA A 104 13.78 -8.91 -20.93
N SER A 105 13.49 -8.34 -22.08
CA SER A 105 12.18 -7.77 -22.41
C SER A 105 11.10 -8.83 -22.57
N ALA A 106 11.43 -10.00 -23.13
CA ALA A 106 10.53 -11.16 -23.21
C ALA A 106 10.14 -11.69 -21.82
N VAL A 107 11.11 -11.84 -20.91
CA VAL A 107 10.86 -12.20 -19.50
C VAL A 107 9.96 -11.16 -18.84
N LEU A 108 10.26 -9.87 -19.02
CA LEU A 108 9.48 -8.79 -18.44
C LEU A 108 8.05 -8.74 -18.96
N LEU A 109 7.82 -9.12 -20.23
CA LEU A 109 6.47 -9.19 -20.80
C LEU A 109 5.69 -10.42 -20.30
N ALA A 110 6.37 -11.56 -20.14
CA ALA A 110 5.75 -12.84 -19.79
C ALA A 110 5.48 -13.05 -18.28
N THR A 111 5.99 -12.18 -17.41
CA THR A 111 5.92 -12.34 -15.96
C THR A 111 4.55 -12.02 -15.35
N ASP A 112 4.07 -12.88 -14.46
CA ASP A 112 3.03 -12.60 -13.47
C ASP A 112 3.64 -12.23 -12.10
N LYS A 113 4.96 -12.34 -11.97
CA LYS A 113 5.71 -12.02 -10.76
C LYS A 113 5.94 -10.53 -10.66
N PRO A 114 6.01 -10.01 -9.43
CA PRO A 114 6.28 -8.59 -9.25
C PRO A 114 7.66 -8.18 -9.77
N VAL A 115 7.76 -6.91 -10.16
CA VAL A 115 8.94 -6.33 -10.78
C VAL A 115 9.38 -5.08 -10.02
N LEU A 116 10.65 -5.04 -9.63
CA LEU A 116 11.33 -3.88 -9.06
C LEU A 116 12.34 -3.33 -10.07
N MET A 117 12.14 -2.10 -10.54
CA MET A 117 13.07 -1.44 -11.46
C MET A 117 13.86 -0.34 -10.73
N ALA A 118 15.18 -0.34 -10.91
CA ALA A 118 16.09 0.67 -10.39
C ALA A 118 16.64 1.54 -11.53
N PRO A 119 16.00 2.67 -11.88
CA PRO A 119 16.39 3.46 -13.04
C PRO A 119 17.82 4.00 -12.91
N ALA A 120 18.55 4.03 -14.02
CA ALA A 120 19.86 4.66 -14.09
C ALA A 120 20.11 5.23 -15.49
N MET A 121 20.29 6.55 -15.57
CA MET A 121 20.54 7.28 -16.81
C MET A 121 20.98 8.71 -16.52
N ASN A 122 21.53 9.38 -17.53
CA ASN A 122 21.87 10.79 -17.48
C ASN A 122 20.66 11.69 -17.06
N PRO A 123 20.83 12.80 -16.33
CA PRO A 123 19.75 13.70 -15.92
C PRO A 123 18.88 14.23 -17.07
N HIS A 124 19.49 14.48 -18.24
CA HIS A 124 18.76 14.91 -19.44
C HIS A 124 17.89 13.78 -19.99
N MET A 125 18.37 12.53 -19.96
CA MET A 125 17.56 11.37 -20.32
C MET A 125 16.42 11.16 -19.32
N TRP A 126 16.68 11.35 -18.03
CA TRP A 126 15.68 11.22 -16.98
C TRP A 126 14.56 12.25 -17.09
N SER A 127 14.92 13.51 -17.38
CA SER A 127 13.98 14.61 -17.55
C SER A 127 13.24 14.60 -18.89
N ASN A 128 13.66 13.78 -19.86
CA ASN A 128 13.00 13.66 -21.15
C ASN A 128 11.54 13.21 -21.01
N ALA A 129 10.63 13.85 -21.75
CA ALA A 129 9.20 13.57 -21.72
C ALA A 129 8.84 12.11 -21.99
N ALA A 130 9.56 11.42 -22.88
CA ALA A 130 9.33 10.01 -23.16
C ALA A 130 9.64 9.13 -21.95
N THR A 131 10.77 9.37 -21.28
CA THR A 131 11.17 8.67 -20.05
C THR A 131 10.18 8.93 -18.92
N ARG A 132 9.77 10.19 -18.72
CA ARG A 132 8.79 10.56 -17.69
C ARG A 132 7.43 9.90 -17.93
N ARG A 133 6.97 9.85 -19.18
CA ARG A 133 5.73 9.16 -19.57
C ARG A 133 5.83 7.67 -19.28
N ASN A 134 6.91 7.00 -19.73
CA ASN A 134 7.10 5.58 -19.48
C ASN A 134 7.19 5.27 -17.98
N PHE A 135 7.87 6.11 -17.20
CA PHE A 135 7.93 5.98 -15.74
C PHE A 135 6.54 6.02 -15.10
N ALA A 136 5.70 6.97 -15.52
CA ALA A 136 4.33 7.10 -15.01
C ALA A 136 3.46 5.89 -15.43
N THR A 137 3.58 5.41 -16.66
CA THR A 137 2.91 4.19 -17.14
C THR A 137 3.30 2.98 -16.31
N LEU A 138 4.60 2.77 -16.08
CA LEU A 138 5.10 1.66 -15.27
C LEU A 138 4.53 1.69 -13.84
N GLN A 139 4.46 2.87 -13.21
CA GLN A 139 3.81 3.03 -11.91
C GLN A 139 2.33 2.66 -11.95
N ALA A 140 1.60 3.10 -12.97
CA ALA A 140 0.19 2.79 -13.14
C ALA A 140 -0.05 1.29 -13.37
N ASP A 141 0.88 0.62 -14.06
CA ASP A 141 0.87 -0.83 -14.30
C ASP A 141 1.31 -1.66 -13.08
N GLY A 142 1.55 -1.02 -11.93
CA GLY A 142 1.93 -1.68 -10.68
C GLY A 142 3.40 -2.10 -10.60
N ILE A 143 4.25 -1.64 -11.52
CA ILE A 143 5.70 -1.85 -11.45
C ILE A 143 6.28 -0.98 -10.34
N ARG A 144 7.04 -1.60 -9.43
CA ARG A 144 7.69 -0.86 -8.34
C ARG A 144 8.99 -0.25 -8.85
N LEU A 145 9.20 1.02 -8.51
CA LEU A 145 10.37 1.79 -8.92
C LEU A 145 11.15 2.25 -7.69
N ILE A 146 12.47 2.15 -7.73
CA ILE A 146 13.39 2.63 -6.69
C ILE A 146 14.46 3.55 -7.28
N GLY A 147 14.60 4.74 -6.69
CA GLY A 147 15.40 5.81 -7.29
C GLY A 147 14.76 6.36 -8.58
N PRO A 148 15.55 6.97 -9.47
CA PRO A 148 16.99 7.22 -9.35
C PRO A 148 17.30 8.26 -8.27
N ASN A 149 18.51 8.18 -7.72
CA ASN A 149 19.03 9.11 -6.73
C ASN A 149 19.64 10.34 -7.44
N ALA A 150 19.79 11.44 -6.68
CA ALA A 150 20.58 12.59 -7.10
C ALA A 150 22.07 12.35 -6.81
N GLY A 151 22.95 12.88 -7.66
CA GLY A 151 24.39 12.86 -7.43
C GLY A 151 25.19 13.34 -8.63
N GLU A 152 26.51 13.32 -8.50
CA GLU A 152 27.43 13.51 -9.62
C GLU A 152 27.30 12.33 -10.60
N MET A 153 27.38 12.67 -11.89
CA MET A 153 27.33 11.70 -12.98
C MET A 153 28.74 11.28 -13.41
N ALA A 154 28.82 10.28 -14.29
CA ALA A 154 30.11 9.87 -14.85
C ALA A 154 30.68 10.94 -15.80
N GLU A 155 29.79 11.72 -16.42
CA GLU A 155 30.12 12.85 -17.28
C GLU A 155 30.64 14.04 -16.46
N ARG A 156 31.73 14.64 -16.94
CA ARG A 156 32.42 15.73 -16.22
C ARG A 156 31.53 16.97 -16.13
N GLY A 157 31.24 17.41 -14.91
CA GLY A 157 30.48 18.63 -14.65
C GLY A 157 28.96 18.45 -14.65
N GLU A 158 28.46 17.22 -14.77
CA GLU A 158 27.03 16.93 -14.70
C GLU A 158 26.64 16.39 -13.32
N SER A 159 25.62 16.99 -12.72
CA SER A 159 25.00 16.52 -11.48
C SER A 159 23.49 16.63 -11.60
N GLY A 160 22.77 15.70 -10.98
CA GLY A 160 21.32 15.71 -11.04
C GLY A 160 20.70 14.36 -10.69
N VAL A 161 19.39 14.26 -10.90
CA VAL A 161 18.62 13.04 -10.66
C VAL A 161 18.81 12.09 -11.84
N GLY A 162 19.26 10.87 -11.58
CA GLY A 162 19.54 9.88 -12.64
C GLY A 162 20.47 8.74 -12.22
N ARG A 163 21.13 8.85 -11.06
CA ARG A 163 22.02 7.83 -10.53
C ARG A 163 21.23 6.63 -10.02
N MET A 164 21.69 5.41 -10.31
CA MET A 164 21.06 4.20 -9.76
C MET A 164 21.05 4.26 -8.23
N ALA A 165 19.93 3.85 -7.62
CA ALA A 165 19.86 3.59 -6.18
C ALA A 165 20.99 2.66 -5.73
N GLU A 166 21.44 2.80 -4.49
CA GLU A 166 22.53 1.97 -3.98
C GLU A 166 22.10 0.50 -3.87
N PRO A 167 23.02 -0.46 -4.04
CA PRO A 167 22.74 -1.89 -3.92
C PRO A 167 21.99 -2.26 -2.63
N GLU A 168 22.33 -1.62 -1.51
CA GLU A 168 21.66 -1.79 -0.22
C GLU A 168 20.20 -1.34 -0.26
N GLU A 169 19.90 -0.18 -0.86
CA GLU A 169 18.54 0.33 -1.00
C GLU A 169 17.67 -0.62 -1.85
N ILE A 170 18.24 -1.13 -2.94
CA ILE A 170 17.57 -2.10 -3.83
C ILE A 170 17.33 -3.41 -3.10
N ARG A 171 18.34 -3.94 -2.39
CA ARG A 171 18.23 -5.15 -1.56
C ARG A 171 17.13 -5.00 -0.52
N ASP A 172 17.11 -3.92 0.23
CA ASP A 172 16.16 -3.74 1.33
C ASP A 172 14.74 -3.60 0.80
N THR A 173 14.56 -2.93 -0.34
CA THR A 173 13.29 -2.86 -1.05
C THR A 173 12.84 -4.23 -1.57
N ALA A 174 13.77 -5.03 -2.12
CA ALA A 174 13.49 -6.39 -2.58
C ALA A 174 13.10 -7.32 -1.43
N ILE A 175 13.75 -7.23 -0.27
CA ILE A 175 13.41 -8.03 0.92
C ILE A 175 12.06 -7.63 1.48
N ALA A 176 11.79 -6.33 1.58
CA ALA A 176 10.47 -5.85 1.99
C ALA A 176 9.39 -6.39 1.05
N PHE A 177 9.68 -6.44 -0.24
CA PHE A 177 8.78 -6.98 -1.26
C PHE A 177 8.55 -8.50 -1.13
N LEU A 178 9.60 -9.25 -0.85
CA LEU A 178 9.55 -10.71 -0.69
C LEU A 178 9.05 -11.16 0.68
N SER A 179 9.04 -10.26 1.66
CA SER A 179 8.47 -10.51 2.99
C SER A 179 6.95 -10.44 2.90
N ASP A 180 6.26 -11.30 3.65
CA ASP A 180 4.79 -11.19 3.80
C ASP A 180 4.38 -9.99 4.66
N GLY A 181 5.27 -9.01 4.85
CA GLY A 181 5.06 -7.80 5.63
C GLY A 181 5.07 -7.98 7.16
N PRO A 182 5.25 -6.88 7.92
CA PRO A 182 5.36 -6.91 9.38
C PRO A 182 4.05 -7.34 10.07
N LEU A 183 2.91 -7.23 9.40
CA LEU A 183 1.60 -7.63 9.92
C LEU A 183 1.19 -9.05 9.49
N LYS A 184 2.11 -9.86 8.92
CA LYS A 184 1.79 -11.25 8.58
C LYS A 184 1.15 -12.00 9.75
N GLY A 185 -0.01 -12.61 9.49
CA GLY A 185 -0.75 -13.40 10.47
C GLY A 185 -1.47 -12.57 11.54
N LYS A 186 -1.50 -11.24 11.38
CA LYS A 186 -2.33 -10.33 12.19
C LYS A 186 -3.67 -10.16 11.51
N ARG A 187 -4.75 -10.14 12.31
CA ARG A 187 -6.10 -9.85 11.82
C ARG A 187 -6.46 -8.40 12.11
N ALA A 188 -6.89 -7.69 11.07
CA ALA A 188 -7.25 -6.29 11.13
C ALA A 188 -8.70 -6.07 10.68
N LEU A 189 -9.43 -5.24 11.41
CA LEU A 189 -10.74 -4.73 11.01
C LEU A 189 -10.63 -3.24 10.70
N VAL A 190 -11.20 -2.81 9.58
CA VAL A 190 -11.37 -1.39 9.25
C VAL A 190 -12.84 -1.13 8.97
N THR A 191 -13.44 -0.13 9.62
CA THR A 191 -14.77 0.35 9.23
C THR A 191 -14.63 1.53 8.29
N ALA A 192 -15.42 1.60 7.21
CA ALA A 192 -15.35 2.70 6.26
C ALA A 192 -16.72 3.12 5.71
N GLY A 193 -16.76 4.30 5.10
CA GLY A 193 -17.98 4.86 4.51
C GLY A 193 -18.92 5.47 5.55
N PRO A 194 -20.05 6.04 5.10
CA PRO A 194 -21.13 6.49 5.98
C PRO A 194 -22.04 5.34 6.39
N THR A 195 -22.84 5.49 7.44
CA THR A 195 -24.04 4.63 7.64
C THR A 195 -25.28 5.33 7.12
N ILE A 196 -26.31 4.55 6.77
CA ILE A 196 -27.62 5.00 6.31
C ILE A 196 -28.65 4.50 7.32
N GLU A 197 -29.31 5.45 7.99
CA GLU A 197 -30.39 5.16 8.94
C GLU A 197 -31.73 5.45 8.27
N ALA A 198 -32.45 4.40 7.89
CA ALA A 198 -33.71 4.53 7.15
C ALA A 198 -34.79 5.23 8.00
N ILE A 199 -35.44 6.24 7.43
CA ILE A 199 -36.64 6.87 8.00
C ILE A 199 -37.88 6.17 7.44
N ASP A 200 -37.89 5.99 6.12
CA ASP A 200 -38.86 5.23 5.34
C ASP A 200 -38.12 4.60 4.14
N PRO A 201 -38.77 3.83 3.25
CA PRO A 201 -38.07 3.16 2.14
C PRO A 201 -37.45 4.12 1.09
N VAL A 202 -37.67 5.43 1.22
CA VAL A 202 -37.22 6.46 0.28
C VAL A 202 -36.27 7.47 0.93
N ARG A 203 -36.37 7.66 2.25
CA ARG A 203 -35.66 8.70 2.98
C ARG A 203 -34.78 8.10 4.07
N PHE A 204 -33.62 8.70 4.28
CA PHE A 204 -32.67 8.25 5.28
C PHE A 204 -31.87 9.41 5.88
N LEU A 205 -31.27 9.17 7.04
CA LEU A 205 -30.27 10.02 7.67
C LEU A 205 -28.88 9.42 7.43
N SER A 206 -27.90 10.25 7.07
CA SER A 206 -26.53 9.80 6.81
C SER A 206 -25.53 10.95 6.96
N ASN A 207 -24.27 10.59 7.22
CA ASN A 207 -23.16 11.52 7.28
C ASN A 207 -22.47 11.66 5.91
N ARG A 208 -21.90 12.83 5.61
CA ARG A 208 -21.09 13.02 4.40
C ARG A 208 -19.75 12.31 4.57
N SER A 209 -19.58 11.17 3.92
CA SER A 209 -18.31 10.46 3.87
C SER A 209 -18.08 9.80 2.52
N SER A 210 -16.87 9.96 1.99
CA SER A 210 -16.45 9.29 0.76
C SER A 210 -15.93 7.86 1.00
N GLY A 211 -15.67 7.47 2.25
CA GLY A 211 -15.01 6.20 2.60
C GLY A 211 -13.53 6.08 2.23
N LYS A 212 -12.99 6.98 1.39
CA LYS A 212 -11.62 6.89 0.83
C LYS A 212 -10.53 6.66 1.86
N GLN A 213 -10.59 7.33 3.02
CA GLN A 213 -9.57 7.17 4.06
C GLN A 213 -9.53 5.75 4.63
N GLY A 214 -10.69 5.14 4.89
CA GLY A 214 -10.77 3.77 5.40
C GLY A 214 -10.31 2.73 4.37
N TYR A 215 -10.65 2.93 3.11
CA TYR A 215 -10.17 2.07 2.01
C TYR A 215 -8.65 2.14 1.85
N ALA A 216 -8.08 3.35 1.92
CA ALA A 216 -6.62 3.52 1.88
C ALA A 216 -5.93 2.84 3.07
N ILE A 217 -6.50 2.93 4.27
CA ILE A 217 -5.96 2.25 5.47
C ILE A 217 -6.05 0.73 5.33
N ALA A 218 -7.18 0.21 4.86
CA ALA A 218 -7.35 -1.23 4.61
C ALA A 218 -6.31 -1.75 3.60
N ALA A 219 -6.09 -1.02 2.51
CA ALA A 219 -5.06 -1.34 1.52
C ALA A 219 -3.66 -1.34 2.16
N ALA A 220 -3.30 -0.30 2.92
CA ALA A 220 -1.99 -0.19 3.55
C ALA A 220 -1.73 -1.29 4.60
N LEU A 221 -2.75 -1.74 5.34
CA LEU A 221 -2.62 -2.86 6.27
C LEU A 221 -2.43 -4.19 5.54
N ALA A 222 -3.16 -4.40 4.43
CA ALA A 222 -3.01 -5.59 3.59
C ALA A 222 -1.63 -5.62 2.89
N GLU A 223 -1.13 -4.48 2.43
CA GLU A 223 0.23 -4.32 1.89
C GLU A 223 1.32 -4.71 2.91
N LEU A 224 1.05 -4.50 4.20
CA LEU A 224 1.93 -4.93 5.29
C LEU A 224 1.67 -6.37 5.75
N GLY A 225 0.79 -7.13 5.09
CA GLY A 225 0.57 -8.54 5.35
C GLY A 225 -0.58 -8.91 6.28
N ALA A 226 -1.37 -7.95 6.73
CA ALA A 226 -2.51 -8.23 7.59
C ALA A 226 -3.61 -8.98 6.82
N ASP A 227 -4.32 -9.86 7.51
CA ASP A 227 -5.63 -10.36 7.07
C ASP A 227 -6.68 -9.29 7.42
N VAL A 228 -7.15 -8.56 6.40
CA VAL A 228 -7.98 -7.36 6.58
C VAL A 228 -9.44 -7.65 6.24
N THR A 229 -10.31 -7.41 7.21
CA THR A 229 -11.76 -7.29 7.01
C THR A 229 -12.14 -5.81 6.93
N LEU A 230 -12.75 -5.39 5.83
CA LEU A 230 -13.29 -4.05 5.62
C LEU A 230 -14.81 -4.08 5.75
N VAL A 231 -15.34 -3.58 6.86
CA VAL A 231 -16.79 -3.40 7.04
C VAL A 231 -17.15 -2.02 6.49
N SER A 232 -17.77 -2.01 5.31
CA SER A 232 -18.06 -0.79 4.58
C SER A 232 -19.54 -0.50 4.55
N GLY A 233 -19.88 0.72 4.97
CA GLY A 233 -21.13 1.36 4.58
C GLY A 233 -21.19 1.65 3.06
N PRO A 234 -22.30 2.21 2.56
CA PRO A 234 -22.51 2.46 1.14
C PRO A 234 -21.47 3.43 0.55
N THR A 235 -20.66 2.92 -0.37
CA THR A 235 -19.69 3.69 -1.19
C THR A 235 -19.56 3.09 -2.58
N ASN A 236 -19.12 3.89 -3.56
CA ASN A 236 -18.82 3.44 -4.93
C ASN A 236 -17.36 2.98 -5.11
N LEU A 237 -16.66 2.66 -4.01
CA LEU A 237 -15.25 2.26 -4.06
C LEU A 237 -15.11 0.74 -4.21
N ALA A 238 -14.17 0.29 -5.05
CA ALA A 238 -13.81 -1.12 -5.17
C ALA A 238 -13.02 -1.58 -3.92
N ALA A 239 -13.19 -2.84 -3.52
CA ALA A 239 -12.41 -3.41 -2.43
C ALA A 239 -10.92 -3.45 -2.82
N PRO A 240 -9.98 -3.04 -1.94
CA PRO A 240 -8.56 -3.16 -2.22
C PRO A 240 -8.12 -4.62 -2.38
N ALA A 241 -7.03 -4.85 -3.12
CA ALA A 241 -6.46 -6.19 -3.26
C ALA A 241 -6.07 -6.76 -1.88
N GLY A 242 -6.38 -8.04 -1.66
CA GLY A 242 -6.07 -8.72 -0.39
C GLY A 242 -6.97 -8.34 0.79
N VAL A 243 -8.06 -7.60 0.55
CA VAL A 243 -9.02 -7.17 1.60
C VAL A 243 -10.37 -7.88 1.41
N THR A 244 -10.89 -8.48 2.49
CA THR A 244 -12.25 -9.04 2.51
C THR A 244 -13.26 -7.96 2.87
N ARG A 245 -14.15 -7.60 1.95
CA ARG A 245 -15.17 -6.57 2.18
C ARG A 245 -16.50 -7.17 2.65
N VAL A 246 -17.05 -6.61 3.73
CA VAL A 246 -18.42 -6.86 4.21
C VAL A 246 -19.22 -5.59 4.00
N ASN A 247 -20.33 -5.68 3.24
CA ASN A 247 -21.23 -4.56 3.02
C ASN A 247 -22.27 -4.47 4.13
N VAL A 248 -22.48 -3.27 4.63
CA VAL A 248 -23.48 -2.94 5.66
C VAL A 248 -24.19 -1.65 5.27
N GLU A 249 -25.39 -1.42 5.81
CA GLU A 249 -26.10 -0.16 5.57
C GLU A 249 -26.16 0.68 6.84
N SER A 250 -26.65 0.12 7.95
CA SER A 250 -26.88 0.86 9.19
C SER A 250 -25.71 0.80 10.17
N ALA A 251 -25.72 1.67 11.19
CA ALA A 251 -24.79 1.58 12.32
C ALA A 251 -24.91 0.27 13.10
N ARG A 252 -26.10 -0.34 13.14
CA ARG A 252 -26.34 -1.62 13.81
C ARG A 252 -25.74 -2.77 13.02
N ASP A 253 -25.92 -2.80 11.71
CA ASP A 253 -25.31 -3.79 10.82
C ASP A 253 -23.78 -3.71 10.92
N MET A 254 -23.24 -2.48 10.92
CA MET A 254 -21.81 -2.25 11.05
C MET A 254 -21.27 -2.75 12.39
N LEU A 255 -22.02 -2.57 13.48
CA LEU A 255 -21.66 -3.13 14.79
C LEU A 255 -21.65 -4.65 14.75
N GLU A 256 -22.73 -5.27 14.27
CA GLU A 256 -22.88 -6.72 14.20
C GLU A 256 -21.74 -7.37 13.40
N ALA A 257 -21.46 -6.83 12.21
CA ALA A 257 -20.35 -7.28 11.37
C ALA A 257 -18.98 -7.10 12.06
N SER A 258 -18.81 -6.01 12.81
CA SER A 258 -17.56 -5.74 13.55
C SER A 258 -17.37 -6.72 14.72
N GLU A 259 -18.43 -7.07 15.44
CA GLU A 259 -18.40 -8.04 16.53
C GLU A 259 -18.19 -9.47 16.02
N ALA A 260 -18.80 -9.82 14.88
CA ALA A 260 -18.63 -11.11 14.22
C ALA A 260 -17.18 -11.36 13.76
N ALA A 261 -16.42 -10.30 13.47
CA ALA A 261 -15.01 -10.39 13.08
C ALA A 261 -14.05 -10.66 14.25
N LEU A 262 -14.51 -10.55 15.51
CA LEU A 262 -13.67 -10.79 16.69
C LEU A 262 -13.31 -12.27 16.88
N PRO A 263 -12.11 -12.59 17.38
CA PRO A 263 -11.08 -11.68 17.90
C PRO A 263 -10.16 -11.09 16.83
N LEU A 264 -9.53 -9.95 17.11
CA LEU A 264 -8.66 -9.22 16.17
C LEU A 264 -7.35 -8.79 16.85
N ASP A 265 -6.31 -8.49 16.06
CA ASP A 265 -5.13 -7.80 16.57
C ASP A 265 -5.32 -6.28 16.56
N VAL A 266 -5.95 -5.72 15.52
CA VAL A 266 -6.24 -4.28 15.41
C VAL A 266 -7.63 -4.02 14.86
N ALA A 267 -8.29 -2.99 15.39
CA ALA A 267 -9.54 -2.44 14.86
C ALA A 267 -9.38 -0.93 14.61
N VAL A 268 -9.63 -0.48 13.38
CA VAL A 268 -9.54 0.93 12.95
C VAL A 268 -10.93 1.46 12.61
N MET A 269 -11.49 2.27 13.50
CA MET A 269 -12.84 2.82 13.40
C MET A 269 -12.83 4.18 12.72
N VAL A 270 -12.93 4.18 11.39
CA VAL A 270 -12.87 5.39 10.54
C VAL A 270 -14.16 5.66 9.76
N ALA A 271 -15.15 4.76 9.84
CA ALA A 271 -16.48 5.02 9.29
C ALA A 271 -17.14 6.26 9.92
N ALA A 272 -17.91 6.98 9.10
CA ALA A 272 -18.74 8.09 9.55
C ALA A 272 -20.11 7.55 9.99
N VAL A 273 -20.12 6.91 11.16
CA VAL A 273 -21.33 6.34 11.77
C VAL A 273 -22.28 7.46 12.20
N ALA A 274 -23.56 7.35 11.88
CA ALA A 274 -24.57 8.30 12.34
C ALA A 274 -24.81 8.15 13.85
N ASP A 275 -24.73 9.25 14.60
CA ASP A 275 -24.92 9.26 16.06
C ASP A 275 -26.36 8.94 16.48
N TRP A 276 -27.32 9.23 15.60
CA TRP A 276 -28.75 9.02 15.84
C TRP A 276 -29.39 8.21 14.71
N ARG A 277 -30.47 7.52 15.04
CA ARG A 277 -31.37 6.84 14.11
C ARG A 277 -32.83 7.12 14.46
N PRO A 278 -33.77 6.95 13.52
CA PRO A 278 -35.18 6.97 13.83
C PRO A 278 -35.58 5.96 14.92
N THR A 279 -36.51 6.33 15.79
CA THR A 279 -37.03 5.42 16.82
C THR A 279 -37.86 4.29 16.19
N GLN A 280 -38.56 4.59 15.09
CA GLN A 280 -39.33 3.64 14.29
C GLN A 280 -38.99 3.83 12.81
N GLU A 281 -38.73 2.72 12.11
CA GLU A 281 -38.55 2.68 10.67
C GLU A 281 -39.91 2.47 10.02
N ALA A 282 -40.39 3.44 9.24
CA ALA A 282 -41.66 3.30 8.56
C ALA A 282 -41.52 2.29 7.40
N GLN A 283 -42.37 1.27 7.36
CA GLN A 283 -42.37 0.26 6.28
C GLN A 283 -42.94 0.80 4.95
N THR A 284 -43.59 1.97 4.99
CA THR A 284 -44.16 2.63 3.81
C THR A 284 -43.75 4.09 3.80
N LYS A 285 -43.66 4.66 2.59
CA LYS A 285 -43.33 6.07 2.38
C LYS A 285 -44.29 6.94 3.19
N ILE A 286 -43.74 7.76 4.09
CA ILE A 286 -44.54 8.68 4.90
C ILE A 286 -45.22 9.68 3.96
N LYS A 287 -46.55 9.63 3.92
CA LYS A 287 -47.40 10.48 3.07
C LYS A 287 -47.53 11.86 3.69
N LYS A 288 -47.72 12.88 2.84
CA LYS A 288 -48.18 14.19 3.28
C LYS A 288 -49.67 14.07 3.58
N ASP A 289 -50.06 14.23 4.83
CA ASP A 289 -51.47 14.39 5.20
C ASP A 289 -51.80 15.87 5.45
N ALA A 290 -53.08 16.18 5.62
CA ALA A 290 -53.54 17.54 5.89
C ALA A 290 -53.18 18.04 7.31
N ALA A 291 -52.62 17.17 8.16
CA ALA A 291 -52.28 17.46 9.55
C ALA A 291 -50.85 18.02 9.71
N GLY A 292 -50.03 18.00 8.66
CA GLY A 292 -48.72 18.66 8.61
C GLY A 292 -47.57 17.69 8.35
N ILE A 293 -46.34 18.12 8.66
CA ILE A 293 -45.15 17.27 8.54
C ILE A 293 -44.99 16.49 9.86
N PRO A 294 -45.04 15.16 9.86
CA PRO A 294 -44.84 14.39 11.09
C PRO A 294 -43.41 14.55 11.61
N ALA A 295 -43.27 14.75 12.92
CA ALA A 295 -41.96 14.81 13.56
C ALA A 295 -41.28 13.44 13.52
N ILE A 296 -39.98 13.42 13.21
CA ILE A 296 -39.17 12.20 13.23
C ILE A 296 -38.53 12.11 14.61
N ALA A 297 -38.99 11.18 15.45
CA ALA A 297 -38.35 10.89 16.73
C ALA A 297 -37.02 10.16 16.49
N LEU A 298 -35.95 10.63 17.13
CA LEU A 298 -34.61 10.07 17.06
C LEU A 298 -34.20 9.41 18.37
N GLN A 299 -33.34 8.40 18.28
CA GLN A 299 -32.68 7.74 19.41
C GLN A 299 -31.21 7.51 19.07
N GLU A 300 -30.37 7.33 20.09
CA GLU A 300 -28.93 7.13 19.89
C GLU A 300 -28.59 5.80 19.23
N ASN A 301 -27.59 5.85 18.35
CA ASN A 301 -26.96 4.67 17.78
C ASN A 301 -25.97 4.01 18.72
N PRO A 302 -25.75 2.69 18.56
CA PRO A 302 -24.77 2.03 19.38
C PRO A 302 -23.37 2.52 19.03
N ASP A 303 -22.53 2.67 20.05
CA ASP A 303 -21.17 3.14 19.88
C ASP A 303 -20.22 1.98 19.56
N ILE A 304 -19.88 1.84 18.27
CA ILE A 304 -19.01 0.77 17.78
C ILE A 304 -17.61 0.86 18.40
N LEU A 305 -17.04 2.08 18.46
CA LEU A 305 -15.71 2.30 19.02
C LEU A 305 -15.67 1.92 20.50
N ALA A 306 -16.64 2.38 21.29
CA ALA A 306 -16.71 2.02 22.71
C ALA A 306 -16.99 0.53 22.92
N THR A 307 -17.81 -0.09 22.05
CA THR A 307 -18.16 -1.51 22.16
C THR A 307 -16.95 -2.41 21.92
N LEU A 308 -16.21 -2.21 20.83
CA LEU A 308 -14.97 -2.94 20.57
C LEU A 308 -13.86 -2.60 21.58
N SER A 309 -13.98 -1.45 22.25
CA SER A 309 -13.06 -1.03 23.30
C SER A 309 -13.36 -1.63 24.67
N LYS A 310 -14.43 -2.39 24.86
CA LYS A 310 -14.71 -2.98 26.17
C LYS A 310 -13.60 -3.97 26.58
N PRO A 311 -13.09 -3.93 27.83
CA PRO A 311 -12.14 -4.91 28.32
C PRO A 311 -12.71 -6.33 28.23
N GLY A 312 -11.91 -7.29 27.78
CA GLY A 312 -12.33 -8.69 27.69
C GLY A 312 -11.39 -9.53 26.82
N LYS A 313 -11.58 -10.86 26.86
CA LYS A 313 -10.73 -11.81 26.10
C LYS A 313 -10.78 -11.62 24.59
N LYS A 314 -11.86 -11.03 24.07
CA LYS A 314 -12.05 -10.76 22.64
C LYS A 314 -11.66 -9.34 22.22
N ARG A 315 -11.28 -8.46 23.15
CA ARG A 315 -10.89 -7.07 22.84
C ARG A 315 -9.69 -7.09 21.86
N PRO A 316 -9.71 -6.31 20.77
CA PRO A 316 -8.54 -6.14 19.92
C PRO A 316 -7.33 -5.64 20.73
N LYS A 317 -6.12 -6.07 20.35
CA LYS A 317 -4.89 -5.61 21.04
C LYS A 317 -4.66 -4.11 20.87
N LEU A 318 -5.11 -3.56 19.74
CA LEU A 318 -5.09 -2.14 19.45
C LEU A 318 -6.43 -1.69 18.87
N VAL A 319 -7.05 -0.69 19.49
CA VAL A 319 -8.27 -0.04 18.99
C VAL A 319 -7.97 1.41 18.64
N VAL A 320 -8.12 1.77 17.37
CA VAL A 320 -7.86 3.11 16.83
C VAL A 320 -9.19 3.74 16.42
N GLY A 321 -9.53 4.89 17.01
CA GLY A 321 -10.66 5.69 16.58
C GLY A 321 -10.25 6.88 15.71
N PHE A 322 -11.21 7.47 15.01
CA PHE A 322 -11.04 8.73 14.30
C PHE A 322 -11.87 9.85 14.94
N ALA A 323 -11.38 11.08 14.81
CA ALA A 323 -12.08 12.28 15.19
C ALA A 323 -11.91 13.35 14.10
N ALA A 324 -12.95 14.14 13.88
CA ALA A 324 -12.90 15.34 13.08
C ALA A 324 -13.22 16.49 14.05
N GLU A 325 -12.23 17.32 14.34
CA GLU A 325 -12.35 18.42 15.30
C GLU A 325 -11.93 19.72 14.62
N THR A 326 -12.58 20.83 14.96
CA THR A 326 -12.25 22.17 14.43
C THR A 326 -11.48 23.03 15.42
N ASP A 327 -11.51 22.67 16.71
CA ASP A 327 -10.87 23.42 17.79
C ASP A 327 -10.44 22.45 18.90
N HIS A 328 -9.45 22.85 19.71
CA HIS A 328 -8.95 22.08 20.87
C HIS A 328 -8.71 20.57 20.59
N VAL A 329 -8.20 20.26 19.39
CA VAL A 329 -8.12 18.90 18.81
C VAL A 329 -7.50 17.87 19.76
N GLU A 330 -6.38 18.22 20.41
CA GLU A 330 -5.69 17.29 21.32
C GLU A 330 -6.48 17.00 22.60
N GLU A 331 -7.11 18.02 23.19
CA GLU A 331 -7.91 17.88 24.41
C GLU A 331 -9.13 17.00 24.16
N HIS A 332 -9.88 17.26 23.09
CA HIS A 332 -11.05 16.48 22.70
C HIS A 332 -10.69 15.03 22.37
N ALA A 333 -9.57 14.80 21.68
CA ALA A 333 -9.10 13.45 21.40
C ALA A 333 -8.73 12.69 22.69
N ARG A 334 -8.04 13.32 23.65
CA ARG A 334 -7.70 12.69 24.95
C ARG A 334 -8.95 12.37 25.77
N ALA A 335 -9.93 13.28 25.80
CA ALA A 335 -11.22 13.03 26.43
C ALA A 335 -11.97 11.86 25.75
N LYS A 336 -11.90 11.76 24.42
CA LYS A 336 -12.50 10.65 23.65
C LYS A 336 -11.81 9.31 23.94
N ILE A 337 -10.49 9.27 24.05
CA ILE A 337 -9.74 8.09 24.49
C ILE A 337 -10.24 7.62 25.85
N ALA A 338 -10.32 8.52 26.83
CA ALA A 338 -10.78 8.19 28.18
C ALA A 338 -12.24 7.72 28.21
N LYS A 339 -13.14 8.41 27.50
CA LYS A 339 -14.58 8.10 27.45
C LYS A 339 -14.88 6.78 26.73
N LYS A 340 -14.18 6.51 25.62
CA LYS A 340 -14.46 5.37 24.74
C LYS A 340 -13.61 4.13 25.08
N GLY A 341 -12.49 4.29 25.77
CA GLY A 341 -11.57 3.19 26.11
C GLY A 341 -10.72 2.68 24.94
N CYS A 342 -10.64 3.44 23.85
CA CYS A 342 -9.76 3.12 22.72
C CYS A 342 -8.29 3.45 23.06
N ASP A 343 -7.36 2.95 22.27
CA ASP A 343 -5.93 3.14 22.54
C ASP A 343 -5.43 4.42 21.87
N TRP A 344 -5.82 4.63 20.60
CA TRP A 344 -5.39 5.77 19.78
C TRP A 344 -6.58 6.52 19.20
N ILE A 345 -6.41 7.83 18.98
CA ILE A 345 -7.26 8.66 18.14
C ILE A 345 -6.43 9.28 17.04
N VAL A 346 -6.91 9.14 15.81
CA VAL A 346 -6.43 9.86 14.64
C VAL A 346 -7.35 11.06 14.44
N ALA A 347 -6.88 12.24 14.84
CA ALA A 347 -7.66 13.46 14.78
C ALA A 347 -7.33 14.26 13.52
N ASN A 348 -8.34 14.50 12.70
CA ASN A 348 -8.25 15.41 11.56
C ASN A 348 -8.65 16.80 12.01
N ASP A 349 -7.80 17.78 11.76
CA ASP A 349 -8.19 19.18 11.85
C ASP A 349 -9.04 19.51 10.61
N VAL A 350 -10.33 19.76 10.83
CA VAL A 350 -11.28 20.13 9.78
C VAL A 350 -11.63 21.61 9.80
N SER A 351 -10.81 22.46 10.42
CA SER A 351 -10.88 23.91 10.28
C SER A 351 -10.51 24.34 8.83
N GLY A 352 -11.48 24.23 7.91
CA GLY A 352 -11.31 24.52 6.48
C GLY A 352 -12.13 23.59 5.57
N ASP A 353 -11.82 23.57 4.27
CA ASP A 353 -12.56 22.85 3.22
C ASP A 353 -12.19 21.34 3.11
N VAL A 354 -12.24 20.60 4.23
CA VAL A 354 -11.57 19.29 4.37
C VAL A 354 -12.52 18.08 4.41
N MET A 355 -13.85 18.28 4.37
CA MET A 355 -14.80 17.16 4.22
C MET A 355 -14.83 16.61 2.79
N GLY A 356 -13.76 15.89 2.40
CA GLY A 356 -13.63 15.25 1.10
C GLY A 356 -12.33 15.52 0.35
N GLY A 357 -11.47 16.41 0.85
CA GLY A 357 -10.20 16.81 0.22
C GLY A 357 -9.22 15.65 -0.05
N ALA A 358 -8.28 15.87 -0.97
CA ALA A 358 -7.25 14.88 -1.33
C ALA A 358 -6.15 14.72 -0.26
N GLU A 359 -5.98 15.74 0.59
CA GLU A 359 -4.93 15.82 1.61
C GLU A 359 -5.51 16.10 2.99
N ASN A 360 -4.87 15.56 4.02
CA ASN A 360 -5.24 15.74 5.42
C ASN A 360 -4.01 16.12 6.26
N ALA A 361 -4.17 17.08 7.16
CA ALA A 361 -3.29 17.25 8.31
C ALA A 361 -3.88 16.49 9.49
N VAL A 362 -3.07 15.68 10.16
CA VAL A 362 -3.56 14.68 11.12
C VAL A 362 -2.67 14.67 12.34
N ILE A 363 -3.26 14.55 13.53
CA ILE A 363 -2.54 14.33 14.77
C ILE A 363 -2.87 12.91 15.25
N LEU A 364 -1.84 12.06 15.37
CA LEU A 364 -1.97 10.75 15.99
C LEU A 364 -1.77 10.91 17.50
N ILE A 365 -2.80 10.57 18.26
CA ILE A 365 -2.84 10.75 19.71
C ILE A 365 -3.01 9.39 20.36
N SER A 366 -2.18 9.12 21.35
CA SER A 366 -2.23 7.94 22.22
C SER A 366 -2.28 8.39 23.68
N LYS A 367 -2.33 7.45 24.62
CA LYS A 367 -2.30 7.77 26.06
C LYS A 367 -1.08 8.63 26.43
N ASP A 368 0.10 8.28 25.92
CA ASP A 368 1.37 8.85 26.40
C ASP A 368 2.00 9.87 25.43
N LYS A 369 1.59 9.88 24.15
CA LYS A 369 2.19 10.75 23.12
C LYS A 369 1.15 11.30 22.13
N SER A 370 1.40 12.52 21.64
CA SER A 370 0.78 13.13 20.46
C SER A 370 1.85 13.38 19.40
N GLU A 371 1.54 13.08 18.14
CA GLU A 371 2.43 13.30 17.00
C GLU A 371 1.66 13.97 15.86
N ALA A 372 2.03 15.21 15.53
CA ALA A 372 1.48 15.93 14.40
C ALA A 372 2.13 15.47 13.09
N TRP A 373 1.31 15.17 12.09
CA TRP A 373 1.74 14.80 10.76
C TRP A 373 1.49 15.96 9.79
N PRO A 374 2.44 16.27 8.89
CA PRO A 374 2.24 17.34 7.91
C PRO A 374 1.07 17.00 6.98
N ARG A 375 0.54 18.03 6.31
CA ARG A 375 -0.49 17.84 5.28
C ARG A 375 0.03 16.88 4.22
N MET A 376 -0.67 15.78 4.02
CA MET A 376 -0.27 14.73 3.09
C MET A 376 -1.48 14.03 2.48
N ALA A 377 -1.28 13.37 1.34
CA ALA A 377 -2.32 12.58 0.68
C ALA A 377 -2.88 11.48 1.60
N LYS A 378 -4.15 11.11 1.42
CA LYS A 378 -4.83 10.09 2.24
C LYS A 378 -4.11 8.74 2.26
N GLU A 379 -3.51 8.36 1.14
CA GLU A 379 -2.70 7.15 0.98
C GLU A 379 -1.39 7.23 1.78
N ALA A 380 -0.80 8.43 1.88
CA ALA A 380 0.39 8.66 2.70
C ALA A 380 0.05 8.58 4.21
N VAL A 381 -1.08 9.19 4.64
CA VAL A 381 -1.61 9.04 6.01
C VAL A 381 -1.84 7.56 6.32
N ALA A 382 -2.49 6.83 5.41
CA ALA A 382 -2.79 5.41 5.58
C ALA A 382 -1.53 4.56 5.76
N ARG A 383 -0.52 4.74 4.88
CA ARG A 383 0.76 4.03 4.99
C ARG A 383 1.50 4.37 6.28
N LYS A 384 1.51 5.64 6.68
CA LYS A 384 2.14 6.07 7.94
C LYS A 384 1.44 5.45 9.15
N LEU A 385 0.10 5.46 9.17
CA LEU A 385 -0.69 4.82 10.23
C LEU A 385 -0.47 3.30 10.28
N ALA A 386 -0.49 2.61 9.15
CA ALA A 386 -0.23 1.17 9.09
C ALA A 386 1.17 0.82 9.63
N ALA A 387 2.18 1.64 9.32
CA ALA A 387 3.53 1.47 9.87
C ALA A 387 3.58 1.66 11.40
N GLU A 388 2.88 2.66 11.95
CA GLU A 388 2.77 2.83 13.40
C GLU A 388 2.04 1.66 14.07
N ILE A 389 0.94 1.18 13.48
CA ILE A 389 0.21 -0.02 13.94
C ILE A 389 1.15 -1.23 13.98
N ALA A 390 1.94 -1.45 12.93
CA ALA A 390 2.90 -2.55 12.88
C ALA A 390 3.94 -2.48 14.00
N LYS A 391 4.51 -1.29 14.25
CA LYS A 391 5.44 -1.06 15.36
C LYS A 391 4.79 -1.38 16.72
N SER A 392 3.56 -0.93 16.93
CA SER A 392 2.80 -1.13 18.18
C SER A 392 2.51 -2.60 18.46
N LEU A 393 2.13 -3.37 17.43
CA LEU A 393 1.82 -4.80 17.56
C LEU A 393 3.08 -5.70 17.71
N GLY A 394 4.25 -5.10 17.93
CA GLY A 394 5.51 -5.81 18.13
C GLY A 394 6.06 -6.46 16.86
N ALA A 395 5.61 -6.04 15.68
CA ALA A 395 6.27 -6.46 14.46
C ALA A 395 7.65 -5.81 14.45
N LYS A 396 8.71 -6.63 14.42
CA LYS A 396 10.08 -6.13 14.27
C LYS A 396 10.07 -5.22 13.04
N ALA A 397 10.34 -3.93 13.24
CA ALA A 397 10.61 -3.02 12.14
C ALA A 397 11.63 -3.72 11.22
N PRO A 398 11.50 -3.61 9.89
CA PRO A 398 12.53 -4.13 8.99
C PRO A 398 13.86 -3.60 9.51
N ARG A 399 14.77 -4.52 9.85
CA ARG A 399 16.09 -4.15 10.38
C ARG A 399 16.72 -3.23 9.34
N LYS A 400 17.05 -2.01 9.77
CA LYS A 400 17.81 -1.03 8.98
C LYS A 400 19.07 -1.64 8.40
#